data_AF-A0A258H4K9-F1
#
_entry.id   AF-A0A258H4K9-F1
#
_cell.length_a   1.000
_cell.length_b   1.000
_cell.length_c   1.000
_cell.angle_alpha   90.00
_cell.angle_beta   90.00
_cell.angle_gamma   90.00
#
_symmetry.space_group_name_H-M   'P 1'
#
loop_
_entity.id
_entity.type
_entity.pdbx_description
1 polymer ?
#
loop_
_entity_poly.entity_id
_entity_poly.type
_entity_poly.pdbx_seq_one_letter_code
_entity_poly.pdbx_strand_id
1 'polypeptide(L)'
;MTAALTIFHFLGLMLAATGSLGGLTLLVAAPPAQKQKGGPVRGVGPLFARLSIVGLVLLWPSGFVMAITLPGIAFTTMFWMKVGFAALLTFAAISIEMVYERARRGAPKVARLLLTLGPLAVLCHGLVLVFSVLALD
;
A
#
# COMPACT_ATOMS: atom_id res chain seq x y z
N MET A 1 -10.30 -14.67 -20.69
CA MET A 1 -9.68 -13.61 -19.86
C MET A 1 -9.22 -12.50 -20.78
N THR A 2 -9.58 -11.24 -20.54
CA THR A 2 -8.88 -10.13 -21.21
C THR A 2 -7.56 -9.93 -20.47
N ALA A 3 -6.45 -10.42 -21.03
CA ALA A 3 -5.11 -10.34 -20.43
C ALA A 3 -4.76 -8.96 -19.86
N ALA A 4 -5.28 -7.90 -20.48
CA ALA A 4 -5.19 -6.52 -20.00
C ALA A 4 -5.64 -6.34 -18.54
N LEU A 5 -6.75 -6.93 -18.10
CA LEU A 5 -7.29 -6.73 -16.75
C LEU A 5 -6.36 -7.32 -15.67
N THR A 6 -5.83 -8.52 -15.94
CA THR A 6 -4.84 -9.18 -15.08
C THR A 6 -3.55 -8.37 -15.02
N ILE A 7 -3.10 -7.83 -16.16
CA ILE A 7 -1.90 -6.96 -16.22
C ILE A 7 -2.12 -5.71 -15.37
N PHE A 8 -3.25 -5.03 -15.49
CA PHE A 8 -3.55 -3.85 -14.66
C PHE A 8 -3.62 -4.17 -13.17
N HIS A 9 -4.18 -5.34 -12.82
CA HIS A 9 -4.24 -5.79 -11.43
C HIS A 9 -2.85 -6.05 -10.84
N PHE A 10 -2.00 -6.77 -11.58
CA PHE A 10 -0.61 -7.02 -11.19
C PHE A 10 0.21 -5.73 -11.15
N LEU A 11 0.02 -4.82 -12.10
CA LEU A 11 0.68 -3.52 -12.12
C LEU A 11 0.30 -2.71 -10.87
N GLY A 12 -0.99 -2.69 -10.51
CA GLY A 12 -1.48 -2.07 -9.29
C GLY A 12 -0.84 -2.66 -8.04
N LEU A 13 -0.76 -4.00 -7.96
CA LEU A 13 -0.06 -4.72 -6.88
C LEU A 13 1.41 -4.30 -6.79
N MET A 14 2.15 -4.30 -7.90
CA MET A 14 3.59 -3.97 -7.92
C MET A 14 3.86 -2.50 -7.58
N LEU A 15 3.02 -1.57 -8.04
CA LEU A 15 3.11 -0.15 -7.69
C LEU A 15 2.84 0.06 -6.18
N ALA A 16 1.83 -0.63 -5.65
CA ALA A 16 1.54 -0.64 -4.21
C ALA A 16 2.70 -1.23 -3.39
N ALA A 17 3.35 -2.28 -3.89
CA ALA A 17 4.53 -2.91 -3.29
C ALA A 17 5.72 -1.95 -3.25
N THR A 18 6.00 -1.31 -4.38
CA THR A 18 7.12 -0.38 -4.52
C THR A 18 6.94 0.82 -3.60
N GLY A 19 5.72 1.36 -3.50
CA GLY A 19 5.40 2.46 -2.60
C GLY A 19 5.54 2.09 -1.12
N SER A 20 5.06 0.92 -0.70
CA SER A 20 5.13 0.47 0.69
C SER A 20 6.55 0.08 1.12
N LEU A 21 7.25 -0.72 0.32
CA LEU A 21 8.62 -1.15 0.57
C LEU A 21 9.62 0.00 0.45
N GLY A 22 9.55 0.79 -0.63
CA GLY A 22 10.43 1.94 -0.85
C GLY A 22 10.24 3.04 0.20
N GLY A 23 9.00 3.27 0.64
CA GLY A 23 8.70 4.19 1.73
C GLY A 23 9.32 3.74 3.05
N LEU A 24 9.23 2.44 3.36
CA LEU A 24 9.82 1.87 4.58
C LEU A 24 11.35 1.89 4.54
N THR A 25 11.98 1.50 3.44
CA THR A 25 13.45 1.47 3.33
C THR A 25 14.05 2.86 3.50
N LEU A 26 13.42 3.89 2.92
CA LEU A 26 13.81 5.29 3.18
C LEU A 26 13.68 5.66 4.67
N LEU A 27 12.62 5.20 5.33
CA LEU A 27 12.39 5.47 6.75
C LEU A 27 13.38 4.73 7.65
N VAL A 28 13.80 3.53 7.26
CA VAL A 28 14.83 2.75 7.95
C VAL A 28 16.22 3.35 7.75
N ALA A 29 16.56 3.73 6.51
CA ALA A 29 17.87 4.29 6.16
C ALA A 29 18.11 5.71 6.67
N ALA A 30 17.04 6.45 7.00
CA ALA A 30 17.17 7.82 7.49
C ALA A 30 17.94 7.92 8.83
N PRO A 31 18.77 8.95 9.06
CA PRO A 31 19.37 9.22 10.37
C PRO A 31 18.33 9.45 11.48
N PRO A 32 18.61 9.07 12.74
CA PRO A 32 17.66 9.20 13.86
C PRO A 32 17.22 10.65 14.11
N ALA A 33 18.12 11.63 13.92
CA ALA A 33 17.80 13.06 14.00
C ALA A 33 16.78 13.50 12.93
N GLN A 34 16.83 12.88 11.74
CA GLN A 34 15.84 13.10 10.68
C GLN A 34 14.53 12.34 10.99
N LYS A 35 14.56 11.10 11.50
CA LYS A 35 13.34 10.38 11.90
C LYS A 35 12.54 11.13 12.97
N GLN A 36 13.22 11.76 13.93
CA GLN A 36 12.58 12.53 15.00
C GLN A 36 12.06 13.91 14.56
N LYS A 37 12.69 14.55 13.58
CA LYS A 37 12.29 15.87 13.04
C LYS A 37 11.39 15.78 11.80
N GLY A 38 11.09 14.58 11.31
CA GLY A 38 10.38 14.39 10.03
C GLY A 38 11.23 14.69 8.80
N GLY A 39 12.56 14.59 8.86
CA GLY A 39 13.47 14.78 7.73
C GLY A 39 13.14 13.95 6.47
N PRO A 40 12.76 12.66 6.58
CA PRO A 40 12.39 11.84 5.41
C PRO A 40 11.07 12.30 4.75
N VAL A 41 10.24 13.05 5.49
CA VAL A 41 8.95 13.62 5.06
C VAL A 41 9.11 14.73 4.03
N ARG A 42 10.27 15.39 4.01
CA ARG A 42 10.55 16.47 3.05
C ARG A 42 11.25 16.00 1.77
N GLY A 43 11.78 14.78 1.75
CA GLY A 43 12.48 14.18 0.61
C GLY A 43 11.58 13.35 -0.31
N VAL A 44 12.06 12.17 -0.72
CA VAL A 44 11.38 11.23 -1.64
C VAL A 44 10.25 10.41 -1.00
N GLY A 45 10.07 10.44 0.33
CA GLY A 45 9.02 9.69 1.04
C GLY A 45 7.58 9.90 0.51
N PRO A 46 7.15 11.14 0.20
CA PRO A 46 5.84 11.41 -0.39
C PRO A 46 5.64 10.80 -1.79
N LEU A 47 6.71 10.61 -2.57
CA LEU A 47 6.62 9.96 -3.88
C LEU A 47 6.21 8.49 -3.71
N PHE A 48 6.82 7.79 -2.76
CA PHE A 48 6.50 6.39 -2.47
C PHE A 48 5.08 6.23 -1.90
N ALA A 49 4.62 7.14 -1.05
CA ALA A 49 3.23 7.15 -0.58
C ALA A 49 2.24 7.30 -1.75
N ARG A 50 2.51 8.24 -2.67
CA ARG A 50 1.69 8.44 -3.88
C ARG A 50 1.71 7.25 -4.82
N LEU A 51 2.87 6.66 -5.06
CA LEU A 51 2.98 5.43 -5.86
C LEU A 51 2.17 4.30 -5.24
N SER A 52 2.17 4.19 -3.90
CA SER A 52 1.36 3.20 -3.20
C SER A 52 -0.14 3.41 -3.45
N ILE A 53 -0.60 4.65 -3.36
CA ILE A 53 -2.00 5.03 -3.61
C ILE A 53 -2.39 4.82 -5.07
N VAL A 54 -1.55 5.21 -6.02
CA VAL A 54 -1.81 4.97 -7.46
C VAL A 54 -1.94 3.47 -7.72
N GLY A 55 -1.06 2.65 -7.14
CA GLY A 55 -1.15 1.20 -7.21
C GLY A 55 -2.47 0.66 -6.64
N LEU A 56 -2.91 1.17 -5.50
CA LEU A 56 -4.19 0.80 -4.88
C LEU A 56 -5.41 1.23 -5.72
N VAL A 57 -5.38 2.42 -6.31
CA VAL A 57 -6.42 2.92 -7.21
C VAL A 57 -6.53 2.06 -8.47
N LEU A 58 -5.44 1.45 -8.94
CA LEU A 58 -5.46 0.47 -10.02
C LEU A 58 -5.94 -0.91 -9.53
N LEU A 59 -5.53 -1.30 -8.34
CA LEU A 59 -5.81 -2.62 -7.75
C LEU A 59 -7.30 -2.82 -7.41
N TRP A 60 -7.96 -1.80 -6.88
CA TRP A 60 -9.36 -1.90 -6.45
C TRP A 60 -10.35 -2.13 -7.61
N PRO A 61 -10.39 -1.29 -8.66
CA PRO A 61 -11.30 -1.49 -9.79
C PRO A 61 -10.99 -2.79 -10.54
N SER A 62 -9.71 -3.09 -10.76
CA SER A 62 -9.33 -4.34 -11.44
C SER A 62 -9.72 -5.57 -10.63
N GLY A 63 -9.52 -5.56 -9.30
CA GLY A 63 -9.93 -6.64 -8.41
C GLY A 63 -11.45 -6.84 -8.35
N PHE A 64 -12.22 -5.74 -8.34
CA PHE A 64 -13.68 -5.79 -8.33
C PHE A 64 -14.25 -6.33 -9.65
N VAL A 65 -13.71 -5.88 -10.78
CA VAL A 65 -14.08 -6.40 -12.10
C VAL A 65 -13.75 -7.89 -12.23
N MET A 66 -12.58 -8.32 -11.73
CA MET A 66 -12.23 -9.76 -11.69
C MET A 66 -13.21 -10.56 -10.82
N ALA A 67 -13.65 -10.04 -9.68
CA ALA A 67 -14.59 -10.72 -8.79
C ALA A 67 -15.97 -10.97 -9.43
N ILE A 68 -16.43 -10.04 -10.29
CA ILE A 68 -17.72 -10.17 -10.99
C ILE A 68 -17.59 -11.08 -12.21
N THR A 69 -16.46 -11.02 -12.91
CA THR A 69 -16.29 -11.69 -14.20
C THR A 69 -15.78 -13.13 -14.10
N LEU A 70 -15.21 -13.53 -12.95
CA LEU A 70 -14.80 -14.91 -12.72
C LEU A 70 -15.79 -15.61 -11.77
N PRO A 71 -16.62 -16.53 -12.27
CA PRO A 71 -17.55 -17.28 -11.44
C PRO A 71 -16.79 -18.15 -10.44
N GLY A 72 -17.15 -18.06 -9.15
CA GLY A 72 -16.61 -18.91 -8.08
C GLY A 72 -15.57 -18.24 -7.17
N ILE A 73 -14.80 -17.25 -7.62
CA ILE A 73 -13.72 -16.65 -6.82
C ILE A 73 -14.27 -15.84 -5.64
N ALA A 74 -15.38 -15.15 -5.84
CA ALA A 74 -16.06 -14.40 -4.79
C ALA A 74 -16.61 -15.29 -3.66
N PHE A 75 -16.68 -16.61 -3.85
CA PHE A 75 -17.13 -17.57 -2.84
C PHE A 75 -15.97 -18.18 -2.04
N THR A 76 -14.72 -17.91 -2.42
CA THR A 76 -13.56 -18.44 -1.72
C THR A 76 -13.21 -17.55 -0.52
N THR A 77 -13.03 -18.15 0.67
CA THR A 77 -12.60 -17.42 1.88
C THR A 77 -11.31 -16.62 1.66
N MET A 78 -10.41 -17.12 0.80
CA MET A 78 -9.15 -16.47 0.44
C MET A 78 -9.35 -15.14 -0.30
N PHE A 79 -10.39 -15.03 -1.14
CA PHE A 79 -10.72 -13.78 -1.82
C PHE A 79 -11.14 -12.69 -0.82
N TRP A 80 -11.97 -13.04 0.16
CA TRP A 80 -12.39 -12.11 1.21
C TRP A 80 -11.25 -11.70 2.14
N MET A 81 -10.34 -12.62 2.47
CA MET A 81 -9.11 -12.27 3.20
C MET A 81 -8.24 -11.28 2.42
N LYS A 82 -8.01 -11.52 1.12
CA LYS A 82 -7.31 -10.57 0.24
C LYS A 82 -7.97 -9.19 0.27
N VAL A 83 -9.28 -9.12 0.13
CA VAL A 83 -10.04 -7.85 0.15
C VAL A 83 -9.89 -7.14 1.50
N GLY A 84 -9.98 -7.88 2.61
CA GLY A 84 -9.76 -7.34 3.96
C GLY A 84 -8.37 -6.73 4.14
N PHE A 85 -7.32 -7.44 3.73
CA PHE A 85 -5.96 -6.91 3.79
C PHE A 85 -5.71 -5.77 2.79
N ALA A 86 -6.35 -5.79 1.62
CA ALA A 86 -6.28 -4.70 0.65
C ALA A 86 -6.94 -3.42 1.22
N ALA A 87 -8.06 -3.56 1.93
CA ALA A 87 -8.68 -2.45 2.65
C ALA A 87 -7.78 -1.91 3.77
N LEU A 88 -7.17 -2.79 4.56
CA LEU A 88 -6.23 -2.38 5.62
C LEU A 88 -4.98 -1.69 5.05
N LEU A 89 -4.44 -2.20 3.95
CA LEU A 89 -3.35 -1.58 3.20
C LEU A 89 -3.76 -0.20 2.67
N THR A 90 -4.98 -0.07 2.15
CA THR A 90 -5.52 1.21 1.66
C THR A 90 -5.62 2.22 2.79
N PHE A 91 -6.14 1.80 3.95
CA PHE A 91 -6.21 2.62 5.14
C PHE A 91 -4.82 3.06 5.62
N ALA A 92 -3.85 2.15 5.63
CA ALA A 92 -2.47 2.44 6.00
C ALA A 92 -1.83 3.45 5.01
N ALA A 93 -2.02 3.26 3.70
CA ALA A 93 -1.49 4.15 2.67
C ALA A 93 -2.06 5.57 2.76
N ILE A 94 -3.37 5.71 2.94
CA ILE A 94 -4.04 7.00 3.15
C ILE A 94 -3.54 7.65 4.44
N SER A 95 -3.44 6.89 5.52
CA SER A 95 -2.93 7.39 6.81
C SER A 95 -1.51 7.91 6.68
N ILE A 96 -0.64 7.19 5.95
CA ILE A 96 0.74 7.59 5.67
C ILE A 96 0.76 8.91 4.88
N GLU A 97 -0.05 9.06 3.83
CA GLU A 97 -0.14 10.30 3.05
C GLU A 97 -0.63 11.48 3.90
N MET A 98 -1.69 11.30 4.68
CA MET A 98 -2.20 12.33 5.60
C MET A 98 -1.15 12.74 6.64
N VAL A 99 -0.36 11.79 7.15
CA VAL A 99 0.75 12.08 8.07
C VAL A 99 1.86 12.85 7.35
N TYR A 100 2.20 12.51 6.11
CA TYR A 100 3.16 13.27 5.30
C TYR A 100 2.68 14.72 5.08
N GLU A 101 1.40 14.94 4.76
CA GLU A 101 0.83 16.27 4.60
C GLU A 101 0.84 17.08 5.91
N ARG A 102 0.40 16.48 7.02
CA ARG A 102 0.41 17.15 8.34
C ARG A 102 1.81 17.48 8.82
N ALA A 103 2.78 16.57 8.61
CA ALA A 103 4.16 16.83 8.96
C ALA A 103 4.77 17.94 8.08
N ARG A 104 4.40 18.05 6.80
CA ARG A 104 4.77 19.18 5.93
C ARG A 104 4.18 20.51 6.42
N ARG A 105 2.95 20.52 6.94
CA ARG A 105 2.27 21.70 7.49
C ARG A 105 2.79 22.16 8.86
N GLY A 106 3.89 21.58 9.37
CA GLY A 106 4.57 22.07 10.58
C GLY A 106 4.26 21.31 11.87
N ALA A 107 3.67 20.11 11.79
CA ALA A 107 3.41 19.26 12.95
C ALA A 107 4.39 18.04 13.01
N PRO A 108 5.67 18.24 13.41
CA PRO A 108 6.70 17.18 13.36
C PRO A 108 6.42 16.02 14.32
N LYS A 109 5.60 16.22 15.37
CA LYS A 109 5.21 15.15 16.29
C LYS A 109 4.44 14.00 15.59
N VAL A 110 3.69 14.33 14.53
CA VAL A 110 2.89 13.37 13.76
C VAL A 110 3.78 12.44 12.93
N ALA A 111 5.01 12.87 12.57
CA ALA A 111 5.96 12.06 11.81
C ALA A 111 6.38 10.77 12.54
N ARG A 112 6.25 10.69 13.87
CA ARG A 112 6.49 9.44 14.61
C ARG A 112 5.51 8.33 14.24
N LEU A 113 4.29 8.67 13.80
CA LEU A 113 3.32 7.67 13.33
C LEU A 113 3.80 6.93 12.07
N LEU A 114 4.69 7.53 11.27
CA LEU A 114 5.25 6.85 10.11
C LEU A 114 6.14 5.66 10.50
N LEU A 115 6.72 5.67 11.70
CA LEU A 115 7.55 4.57 12.21
C LEU A 115 6.72 3.31 12.51
N THR A 116 5.44 3.46 12.82
CA THR A 116 4.52 2.33 13.05
C THR A 116 3.71 1.99 11.80
N LEU A 117 3.26 3.00 11.06
CA LEU A 117 2.46 2.83 9.85
C LEU A 117 3.26 2.22 8.69
N GLY A 118 4.55 2.55 8.56
CA GLY A 118 5.41 2.00 7.50
C GLY A 118 5.52 0.47 7.54
N PRO A 119 5.98 -0.12 8.66
CA PRO A 119 6.02 -1.58 8.81
C PRO A 119 4.65 -2.25 8.66
N LEU A 120 3.60 -1.63 9.19
CA LEU A 120 2.24 -2.14 9.07
C LEU A 120 1.76 -2.18 7.61
N ALA A 121 2.04 -1.14 6.82
CA ALA A 121 1.72 -1.11 5.40
C ALA A 121 2.45 -2.22 4.63
N VAL A 122 3.74 -2.46 4.94
CA VAL A 122 4.51 -3.55 4.30
C VAL A 122 3.97 -4.93 4.68
N LEU A 123 3.62 -5.16 5.94
CA LEU A 123 3.02 -6.42 6.40
C LEU A 123 1.66 -6.65 5.72
N CYS A 124 0.80 -5.63 5.67
CA CYS A 124 -0.48 -5.72 4.97
C CYS A 124 -0.27 -6.02 3.48
N HIS A 125 0.72 -5.38 2.86
CA HIS A 125 1.05 -5.63 1.46
C HIS A 125 1.52 -7.06 1.21
N GLY A 126 2.41 -7.59 2.06
CA GLY A 126 2.86 -8.98 1.99
C GLY A 126 1.69 -9.97 2.07
N LEU A 127 0.74 -9.72 3.00
CA LEU A 127 -0.46 -10.56 3.14
C LEU A 127 -1.37 -10.46 1.90
N VAL A 128 -1.60 -9.26 1.37
CA VAL A 128 -2.35 -9.09 0.10
C VAL A 128 -1.72 -9.88 -1.03
N LEU A 129 -0.38 -9.90 -1.12
CA LEU A 129 0.34 -10.60 -2.17
C LEU A 129 0.22 -12.13 -2.00
N VAL A 130 0.41 -12.65 -0.78
CA VAL A 130 0.23 -14.08 -0.47
C VAL A 130 -1.19 -14.54 -0.78
N PHE A 131 -2.21 -13.83 -0.28
CA PHE A 131 -3.60 -14.18 -0.56
C PHE A 131 -4.00 -13.95 -2.02
N SER A 132 -3.32 -13.07 -2.75
CA SER A 132 -3.54 -12.91 -4.19
C SER A 132 -3.04 -14.10 -4.99
N VAL A 133 -1.91 -14.70 -4.61
CA VAL A 133 -1.42 -15.93 -5.23
C VAL A 133 -2.37 -17.08 -4.90
N LEU A 134 -2.68 -17.28 -3.61
CA LEU A 134 -3.54 -18.37 -3.15
C LEU A 134 -4.99 -18.28 -3.66
N ALA A 135 -5.50 -17.08 -3.97
CA ALA A 135 -6.85 -16.92 -4.52
C ALA A 135 -6.90 -17.05 -6.06
N LEU A 136 -5.75 -17.10 -6.73
CA LEU A 136 -5.63 -17.30 -8.18
C LEU A 136 -5.25 -18.74 -8.55
N ASP A 137 -4.76 -19.53 -7.59
CA ASP A 137 -4.64 -21.00 -7.67
C ASP A 137 -6.00 -21.70 -7.48
#